data_AF-A0AA39L8P8-F1
#
_entry.id   AF-A0AA39L8P8-F1
#
_cell.length_a   1.000
_cell.length_b   1.000
_cell.length_c   1.000
_cell.angle_alpha   90.00
_cell.angle_beta   90.00
_cell.angle_gamma   90.00
#
_symmetry.space_group_name_H-M   'P 1'
#
loop_
_entity.id
_entity.type
_entity.pdbx_description
1 polymer ?
#
loop_
_entity_poly.entity_id
_entity_poly.type
_entity_poly.pdbx_seq_one_letter_code
_entity_poly.pdbx_strand_id
1 'polypeptide(L)'
;MIEEVPPTIEDLEIPINPDKDGYTAYAVKAESALFKLQSTTPSAISLDDSILLQLSFFTSSDSPWATPSASLIARALLSSLTPERTAHLIVDTILQGHLRPIFSQATKKVTSSGRPKIYQEEGIGADRARWEEPEWKKRAATAVSTFAWAVEASESDTIKSNWPLFTPVLLALLEDRETSVRKSGLKILINFLPKCPGTVLIDTGIGTVFQEAVFPTLLYLPSLTPEAESVALLRPAYEALLILAKMEHEPQAESRRKQLDKLLRDGVFAAYHHASDYIHIVEVLMDATAEIINALSIYSAKHLQSITSIISSVMTDPFAAAHGPAILAACKALNSCVRECWPRMTEERSDEVMRIIIMCWLNIHAAKTGPRLADDLQDSIASELKHTSEMLYAINKARNLSTPPELLEIIEKERQLKSLFPYADPQAS
;
A
#
# COMPACT_ATOMS: atom_id res chain seq x y z
N MET A 1 -4.88 16.75 -50.07
CA MET A 1 -4.82 16.12 -48.74
C MET A 1 -3.47 15.46 -48.65
N ILE A 2 -2.53 16.07 -47.93
CA ILE A 2 -1.22 15.47 -47.69
C ILE A 2 -1.48 14.34 -46.69
N GLU A 3 -1.30 13.10 -47.11
CA GLU A 3 -1.18 11.98 -46.17
C GLU A 3 0.06 12.27 -45.32
N GLU A 4 -0.14 12.82 -44.12
CA GLU A 4 0.94 12.90 -43.14
C GLU A 4 1.39 11.47 -42.85
N VAL A 5 2.62 11.15 -43.27
CA VAL A 5 3.26 9.87 -42.97
C VAL A 5 3.26 9.72 -41.45
N PRO A 6 2.68 8.63 -40.89
CA PRO A 6 2.63 8.45 -39.45
C PRO A 6 4.06 8.43 -38.87
N PRO A 7 4.31 9.16 -37.76
CA PRO A 7 5.65 9.32 -37.18
C PRO A 7 6.25 7.98 -36.80
N THR A 8 7.58 7.86 -36.84
CA THR A 8 8.26 6.69 -36.29
C THR A 8 8.50 6.90 -34.79
N ILE A 9 8.72 5.81 -34.05
CA ILE A 9 8.98 5.89 -32.60
C ILE A 9 10.25 6.70 -32.30
N GLU A 10 11.23 6.70 -33.21
CA GLU A 10 12.48 7.43 -33.08
C GLU A 10 12.28 8.94 -33.18
N ASP A 11 11.26 9.39 -33.90
CA ASP A 11 10.89 10.80 -34.05
C ASP A 11 10.15 11.37 -32.82
N LEU A 12 9.85 10.52 -31.83
CA LEU A 12 9.07 10.91 -30.66
C LEU A 12 9.95 11.51 -29.57
N GLU A 13 9.88 12.82 -29.41
CA GLU A 13 10.41 13.54 -28.24
C GLU A 13 9.28 13.88 -27.28
N ILE A 14 9.33 13.35 -26.05
CA ILE A 14 8.29 13.59 -25.05
C ILE A 14 8.31 15.06 -24.64
N PRO A 15 7.18 15.79 -24.74
CA PRO A 15 7.15 17.20 -24.40
C PRO A 15 7.48 17.42 -22.92
N ILE A 16 8.38 18.36 -22.66
CA ILE A 16 8.71 18.82 -21.31
C ILE A 16 7.77 19.98 -20.97
N ASN A 17 6.85 19.76 -20.03
CA ASN A 17 5.88 20.75 -19.56
C ASN A 17 5.02 21.40 -20.68
N PRO A 18 4.31 20.60 -21.51
CA PRO A 18 3.39 21.11 -22.49
C PRO A 18 2.14 21.73 -21.84
N ASP A 19 1.46 22.59 -22.59
CA ASP A 19 0.11 23.03 -22.23
C ASP A 19 -0.85 21.82 -22.10
N LYS A 20 -2.00 22.00 -21.43
CA LYS A 20 -2.96 20.91 -21.12
C LYS A 20 -3.32 20.02 -22.32
N ASP A 21 -3.43 20.59 -23.52
CA ASP A 21 -3.78 19.84 -24.74
C ASP A 21 -2.58 19.17 -25.42
N GLY A 22 -1.36 19.57 -25.07
CA GLY A 22 -0.13 19.12 -25.72
C GLY A 22 0.24 17.67 -25.38
N TYR A 23 -0.04 17.20 -24.16
CA TYR A 23 0.15 15.78 -23.81
C TYR A 23 -0.86 14.88 -24.52
N THR A 24 -2.12 15.31 -24.66
CA THR A 24 -3.15 14.53 -25.35
C THR A 24 -2.84 14.37 -26.83
N ALA A 25 -2.47 15.46 -27.52
CA ALA A 25 -2.09 15.41 -28.93
C ALA A 25 -0.83 14.56 -29.14
N TYR A 26 0.15 14.65 -28.23
CA TYR A 26 1.35 13.83 -28.27
C TYR A 26 1.04 12.34 -28.07
N ALA A 27 0.18 11.98 -27.10
CA ALA A 27 -0.17 10.60 -26.79
C ALA A 27 -0.81 9.89 -28.00
N VAL A 28 -1.67 10.59 -28.75
CA VAL A 28 -2.29 10.04 -29.99
C VAL A 28 -1.25 9.83 -31.10
N LYS A 29 -0.28 10.75 -31.23
CA LYS A 29 0.84 10.58 -32.18
C LYS A 29 1.72 9.39 -31.79
N ALA A 30 2.03 9.24 -30.50
CA ALA A 30 2.79 8.11 -29.98
C ALA A 30 2.07 6.78 -30.22
N GLU A 31 0.75 6.72 -29.99
CA GLU A 31 -0.07 5.55 -30.29
C GLU A 31 0.02 5.15 -31.77
N SER A 32 -0.08 6.13 -32.67
CA SER A 32 0.02 5.88 -34.12
C SER A 32 1.39 5.33 -34.52
N ALA A 33 2.47 5.86 -33.93
CA ALA A 33 3.83 5.38 -34.15
C ALA A 33 4.03 3.95 -33.64
N LEU A 34 3.51 3.64 -32.45
CA LEU A 34 3.57 2.29 -31.85
C LEU A 34 2.76 1.27 -32.65
N PHE A 35 1.58 1.65 -33.13
CA PHE A 35 0.76 0.80 -33.98
C PHE A 35 1.46 0.48 -35.30
N LYS A 36 2.08 1.50 -35.94
CA LYS A 36 2.91 1.31 -37.13
C LYS A 36 4.05 0.33 -36.85
N LEU A 37 4.80 0.53 -35.76
CA LEU A 37 5.90 -0.35 -35.36
C LEU A 37 5.43 -1.80 -35.16
N GLN A 38 4.31 -2.02 -34.48
CA GLN A 38 3.74 -3.35 -34.27
C GLN A 38 3.33 -4.01 -35.60
N SER A 39 2.79 -3.24 -36.54
CA SER A 39 2.38 -3.76 -37.85
C SER A 39 3.56 -4.15 -38.74
N THR A 40 4.69 -3.45 -38.64
CA THR A 40 5.90 -3.73 -39.41
C THR A 40 6.81 -4.76 -38.77
N THR A 41 6.76 -4.87 -37.44
CA THR A 41 7.67 -5.69 -36.65
C THR A 41 6.88 -6.58 -35.68
N PRO A 42 6.51 -7.80 -36.10
CA PRO A 42 5.72 -8.70 -35.26
C PRO A 42 6.49 -9.31 -34.07
N SER A 43 7.82 -9.18 -34.04
CA SER A 43 8.65 -9.62 -32.90
C SER A 43 9.70 -8.56 -32.55
N ALA A 44 9.76 -8.16 -31.28
CA ALA A 44 10.69 -7.15 -30.80
C ALA A 44 12.14 -7.66 -30.67
N ILE A 45 12.39 -8.95 -30.90
CA ILE A 45 13.70 -9.60 -30.69
C ILE A 45 14.81 -8.93 -31.53
N SER A 46 14.48 -8.43 -32.72
CA SER A 46 15.44 -7.77 -33.62
C SER A 46 15.48 -6.25 -33.49
N LEU A 47 14.73 -5.65 -32.55
CA LEU A 47 14.74 -4.20 -32.36
C LEU A 47 16.00 -3.76 -31.62
N ASP A 48 16.48 -2.57 -31.99
CA ASP A 48 17.62 -1.94 -31.33
C ASP A 48 17.28 -1.52 -29.89
N ASP A 49 18.29 -1.55 -29.02
CA ASP A 49 18.12 -1.22 -27.59
C ASP A 49 17.62 0.20 -27.35
N SER A 50 17.90 1.13 -28.28
CA SER A 50 17.36 2.50 -28.25
C SER A 50 15.84 2.51 -28.42
N ILE A 51 15.31 1.73 -29.37
CA ILE A 51 13.87 1.60 -29.61
C ILE A 51 13.22 0.88 -28.42
N LEU A 52 13.85 -0.18 -27.91
CA LEU A 52 13.36 -0.92 -26.75
C LEU A 52 13.31 -0.03 -25.49
N LEU A 53 14.30 0.84 -25.30
CA LEU A 53 14.27 1.87 -24.26
C LEU A 53 13.10 2.84 -24.47
N GLN A 54 12.86 3.33 -25.68
CA GLN A 54 11.72 4.20 -25.96
C GLN A 54 10.37 3.51 -25.72
N LEU A 55 10.23 2.23 -26.07
CA LEU A 55 9.02 1.44 -25.77
C LEU A 55 8.73 1.43 -24.26
N SER A 56 9.77 1.33 -23.42
CA SER A 56 9.60 1.33 -21.96
C SER A 56 8.93 2.60 -21.42
N PHE A 57 9.03 3.73 -22.15
CA PHE A 57 8.44 5.01 -21.76
C PHE A 57 6.92 5.00 -21.81
N PHE A 58 6.33 4.14 -22.64
CA PHE A 58 4.89 4.08 -22.90
C PHE A 58 4.19 2.97 -22.11
N THR A 59 4.90 2.21 -21.28
CA THR A 59 4.38 1.02 -20.57
C THR A 59 3.36 1.34 -19.48
N SER A 60 3.21 2.59 -19.07
CA SER A 60 2.26 3.00 -18.03
C SER A 60 1.10 3.80 -18.64
N SER A 61 -0.13 3.36 -18.37
CA SER A 61 -1.34 4.11 -18.74
C SER A 61 -1.59 5.31 -17.82
N ASP A 62 -0.90 5.37 -16.67
CA ASP A 62 -0.98 6.51 -15.73
C ASP A 62 -0.12 7.70 -16.23
N SER A 63 0.69 7.50 -17.28
CA SER A 63 1.56 8.53 -17.85
C SER A 63 0.77 9.49 -18.74
N PRO A 64 0.95 10.82 -18.60
CA PRO A 64 0.20 11.79 -19.40
C PRO A 64 0.53 11.75 -20.90
N TRP A 65 1.70 11.23 -21.28
CA TRP A 65 2.14 11.11 -22.67
C TRP A 65 1.78 9.77 -23.34
N ALA A 66 1.02 8.89 -22.68
CA ALA A 66 0.67 7.57 -23.19
C ALA A 66 -0.85 7.34 -23.13
N THR A 67 -1.40 6.72 -24.18
CA THR A 67 -2.78 6.23 -24.16
C THR A 67 -2.84 4.77 -23.67
N PRO A 68 -3.99 4.28 -23.19
CA PRO A 68 -4.13 2.87 -22.81
C PRO A 68 -3.77 1.89 -23.94
N SER A 69 -4.12 2.23 -25.19
CA SER A 69 -3.76 1.45 -26.38
C SER A 69 -2.25 1.44 -26.61
N ALA A 70 -1.59 2.60 -26.54
CA ALA A 70 -0.13 2.73 -26.66
C ALA A 70 0.57 1.86 -25.62
N SER A 71 0.11 1.90 -24.36
CA SER A 71 0.68 1.07 -23.29
C SER A 71 0.50 -0.42 -23.52
N LEU A 72 -0.65 -0.85 -24.05
CA LEU A 72 -0.88 -2.25 -24.41
C LEU A 72 0.08 -2.68 -25.52
N ILE A 73 0.23 -1.90 -26.58
CA ILE A 73 1.12 -2.21 -27.70
C ILE A 73 2.58 -2.29 -27.23
N ALA A 74 3.04 -1.30 -26.46
CA ALA A 74 4.41 -1.28 -25.93
C ALA A 74 4.70 -2.50 -25.04
N ARG A 75 3.76 -2.85 -24.15
CA ARG A 75 3.86 -4.06 -23.30
C ARG A 75 3.88 -5.34 -24.13
N ALA A 76 3.02 -5.46 -25.14
CA ALA A 76 2.97 -6.62 -26.01
C ALA A 76 4.29 -6.84 -26.75
N LEU A 77 4.86 -5.76 -27.31
CA LEU A 77 6.16 -5.81 -27.98
C LEU A 77 7.28 -6.23 -27.01
N LEU A 78 7.37 -5.58 -25.85
CA LEU A 78 8.38 -5.91 -24.84
C LEU A 78 8.24 -7.33 -24.28
N SER A 79 7.01 -7.85 -24.16
CA SER A 79 6.76 -9.23 -23.71
C SER A 79 7.19 -10.31 -24.71
N SER A 80 7.47 -9.94 -25.96
CA SER A 80 7.97 -10.88 -26.98
C SER A 80 9.48 -11.17 -26.88
N LEU A 81 10.20 -10.43 -26.03
CA LEU A 81 11.63 -10.62 -25.80
C LEU A 81 11.91 -11.92 -25.02
N THR A 82 13.05 -12.55 -25.29
CA THR A 82 13.50 -13.69 -24.47
C THR A 82 13.93 -13.20 -23.08
N PRO A 83 13.90 -14.07 -22.05
CA PRO A 83 14.32 -13.69 -20.69
C PRO A 83 15.74 -13.09 -20.65
N GLU A 84 16.67 -13.63 -21.45
CA GLU A 84 18.05 -13.14 -21.51
C GLU A 84 18.12 -11.74 -22.14
N ARG A 85 17.36 -11.50 -23.23
CA ARG A 85 17.32 -10.19 -23.88
C ARG A 85 16.66 -9.14 -22.98
N THR A 86 15.62 -9.53 -22.26
CA THR A 86 14.94 -8.70 -21.26
C THR A 86 15.90 -8.32 -20.13
N ALA A 87 16.64 -9.29 -19.58
CA ALA A 87 17.62 -9.02 -18.52
C ALA A 87 18.73 -8.07 -18.98
N HIS A 88 19.28 -8.25 -20.19
CA HIS A 88 20.29 -7.35 -20.78
C HIS A 88 19.73 -5.93 -20.96
N LEU A 89 18.55 -5.79 -21.57
CA LEU A 89 17.89 -4.49 -21.77
C LEU A 89 17.67 -3.76 -20.43
N ILE A 90 17.24 -4.48 -19.41
CA ILE A 90 17.01 -3.90 -18.08
C ILE A 90 18.33 -3.46 -17.44
N VAL A 91 19.33 -4.34 -17.38
CA VAL A 91 20.56 -4.08 -16.61
C VAL A 91 21.46 -3.09 -17.32
N ASP A 92 21.75 -3.32 -18.60
CA ASP A 92 22.79 -2.57 -19.33
C ASP A 92 22.23 -1.29 -19.94
N THR A 93 21.10 -1.38 -20.64
CA THR A 93 20.53 -0.21 -21.33
C THR A 93 19.77 0.70 -20.37
N ILE A 94 18.85 0.15 -19.58
CA ILE A 94 17.96 0.94 -18.73
C ILE A 94 18.63 1.35 -17.43
N LEU A 95 19.08 0.40 -16.61
CA LEU A 95 19.60 0.72 -15.29
C LEU A 95 20.97 1.38 -15.37
N GLN A 96 21.93 0.79 -16.10
CA GLN A 96 23.28 1.34 -16.21
C GLN A 96 23.37 2.51 -17.20
N GLY A 97 22.81 2.36 -18.40
CA GLY A 97 22.93 3.36 -19.48
C GLY A 97 22.06 4.59 -19.30
N HIS A 98 20.81 4.42 -18.87
CA HIS A 98 19.83 5.50 -18.79
C HIS A 98 19.63 6.04 -17.38
N LEU A 99 19.24 5.21 -16.41
CA LEU A 99 18.81 5.65 -15.08
C LEU A 99 19.97 5.98 -14.15
N ARG A 100 21.06 5.21 -14.13
CA ARG A 100 22.19 5.47 -13.22
C ARG A 100 22.81 6.86 -13.40
N PRO A 101 23.07 7.38 -14.62
CA PRO A 101 23.55 8.75 -14.80
C PRO A 101 22.60 9.80 -14.21
N ILE A 102 21.29 9.56 -14.35
CA ILE A 102 20.22 10.44 -13.88
C ILE A 102 20.12 10.44 -12.35
N PHE A 103 20.20 9.26 -11.72
CA PHE A 103 19.96 9.06 -10.28
C PHE A 103 21.23 8.97 -9.42
N SER A 104 22.42 9.07 -10.01
CA SER A 104 23.71 8.93 -9.31
C SER A 104 23.91 9.86 -8.10
N GLN A 105 23.20 11.00 -8.07
CA GLN A 105 23.25 11.98 -6.97
C GLN A 105 21.89 12.16 -6.25
N ALA A 106 20.89 11.33 -6.57
CA ALA A 106 19.52 11.58 -6.14
C ALA A 106 19.25 11.29 -4.66
N THR A 107 20.05 10.43 -4.01
CA THR A 107 19.91 10.13 -2.58
C THR A 107 21.26 10.14 -1.87
N LYS A 108 21.25 10.62 -0.62
CA LYS A 108 22.45 10.66 0.23
C LYS A 108 22.60 9.40 1.09
N LYS A 109 21.55 8.58 1.25
CA LYS A 109 21.53 7.41 2.13
C LYS A 109 22.37 6.23 1.63
N VAL A 110 22.58 6.15 0.32
CA VAL A 110 23.38 5.08 -0.30
C VAL A 110 24.60 5.64 -1.05
N THR A 111 25.63 4.81 -1.17
CA THR A 111 26.80 5.08 -2.01
C THR A 111 26.39 5.11 -3.48
N SER A 112 27.29 5.58 -4.36
CA SER A 112 27.11 5.46 -5.82
C SER A 112 26.99 4.02 -6.32
N SER A 113 27.33 3.05 -5.45
CA SER A 113 27.14 1.62 -5.67
C SER A 113 25.86 1.06 -5.04
N GLY A 114 24.94 1.89 -4.53
CA GLY A 114 23.65 1.46 -3.98
C GLY A 114 23.68 0.84 -2.58
N ARG A 115 24.86 0.73 -1.95
CA ARG A 115 24.99 0.21 -0.58
C ARG A 115 24.67 1.30 0.46
N PRO A 116 24.11 0.96 1.63
CA PRO A 116 23.90 1.93 2.70
C PRO A 116 25.20 2.66 3.09
N LYS A 117 25.14 3.98 3.29
CA LYS A 117 26.28 4.75 3.82
C LYS A 117 26.34 4.64 5.33
N ILE A 118 27.53 4.34 5.84
CA ILE A 118 27.81 4.23 7.29
C ILE A 118 27.89 5.62 7.95
N TYR A 119 28.27 6.66 7.22
CA TYR A 119 28.38 8.03 7.72
C TYR A 119 27.45 8.97 6.92
N GLN A 120 26.58 9.69 7.63
CA GLN A 120 25.75 10.77 7.08
C GLN A 120 26.39 12.11 7.48
N GLU A 121 26.83 12.90 6.50
CA GLU A 121 27.24 14.28 6.75
C GLU A 121 26.00 15.17 6.89
N GLU A 122 25.65 15.53 8.12
CA GLU A 122 24.68 16.59 8.42
C GLU A 122 25.31 17.96 8.16
N GLY A 123 25.48 18.30 6.88
CA GLY A 123 26.04 19.59 6.46
C GLY A 123 25.01 20.73 6.56
N ILE A 124 25.48 21.88 7.05
CA ILE A 124 24.76 23.16 7.24
C ILE A 124 24.15 23.74 5.93
N GLY A 125 24.42 23.14 4.77
CA GLY A 125 23.85 23.49 3.46
C GLY A 125 22.61 22.69 3.02
N ALA A 126 22.11 21.75 3.83
CA ALA A 126 20.99 20.88 3.48
C ALA A 126 19.67 21.62 3.18
N ASP A 127 19.47 22.80 3.76
CA ASP A 127 18.25 23.59 3.58
C ASP A 127 18.14 24.27 2.21
N ARG A 128 19.25 24.59 1.51
CA ARG A 128 19.17 25.20 0.16
C ARG A 128 18.85 24.18 -0.93
N ALA A 129 19.51 23.02 -0.91
CA ALA A 129 19.23 21.91 -1.81
C ALA A 129 17.84 21.27 -1.54
N ARG A 130 17.23 21.55 -0.39
CA ARG A 130 15.84 21.20 -0.14
C ARG A 130 14.96 21.89 -1.20
N TRP A 131 15.02 23.20 -1.41
CA TRP A 131 14.01 23.88 -2.23
C TRP A 131 14.19 23.77 -3.76
N GLU A 132 15.29 23.19 -4.24
CA GLU A 132 15.53 22.99 -5.68
C GLU A 132 14.88 21.70 -6.19
N GLU A 133 14.21 21.78 -7.35
CA GLU A 133 13.67 20.58 -8.00
C GLU A 133 14.80 19.63 -8.40
N PRO A 134 14.67 18.32 -8.11
CA PRO A 134 15.68 17.35 -8.48
C PRO A 134 15.97 17.37 -9.97
N GLU A 135 17.25 17.42 -10.33
CA GLU A 135 17.71 17.42 -11.73
C GLU A 135 17.16 16.24 -12.54
N TRP A 136 16.87 15.11 -11.89
CA TRP A 136 16.29 13.94 -12.56
C TRP A 136 14.88 14.20 -13.10
N LYS A 137 14.07 15.04 -12.44
CA LYS A 137 12.71 15.39 -12.92
C LYS A 137 12.76 16.21 -14.19
N LYS A 138 13.76 17.10 -14.30
CA LYS A 138 14.01 17.89 -15.51
C LYS A 138 14.53 17.03 -16.67
N ARG A 139 15.21 15.92 -16.36
CA ARG A 139 15.91 15.07 -17.33
C ARG A 139 15.11 13.84 -17.78
N ALA A 140 14.12 13.39 -17.02
CA ALA A 140 13.37 12.19 -17.39
C ALA A 140 11.98 12.14 -16.73
N ALA A 141 10.99 12.77 -17.38
CA ALA A 141 9.58 12.53 -17.09
C ALA A 141 9.24 11.01 -17.15
N THR A 142 9.91 10.29 -18.04
CA THR A 142 9.76 8.84 -18.27
C THR A 142 10.43 7.94 -17.25
N ALA A 143 11.31 8.46 -16.40
CA ALA A 143 12.11 7.62 -15.51
C ALA A 143 11.24 6.69 -14.65
N VAL A 144 10.09 7.19 -14.19
CA VAL A 144 9.16 6.43 -13.35
C VAL A 144 8.54 5.25 -14.12
N SER A 145 8.02 5.48 -15.34
CA SER A 145 7.40 4.42 -16.14
C SER A 145 8.43 3.39 -16.62
N THR A 146 9.59 3.86 -17.07
CA THR A 146 10.73 3.00 -17.46
C THR A 146 11.17 2.10 -16.31
N PHE A 147 11.33 2.69 -15.12
CA PHE A 147 11.78 1.95 -13.95
C PHE A 147 10.70 0.99 -13.43
N ALA A 148 9.43 1.39 -13.47
CA ALA A 148 8.32 0.51 -13.11
C ALA A 148 8.29 -0.74 -13.99
N TRP A 149 8.41 -0.59 -15.31
CA TRP A 149 8.50 -1.71 -16.23
C TRP A 149 9.75 -2.57 -15.96
N ALA A 150 10.91 -1.96 -15.73
CA ALA A 150 12.14 -2.70 -15.43
C ALA A 150 11.97 -3.60 -14.19
N VAL A 151 11.35 -3.11 -13.13
CA VAL A 151 11.05 -3.91 -11.93
C VAL A 151 10.01 -5.00 -12.24
N GLU A 152 8.96 -4.67 -13.00
CA GLU A 152 7.89 -5.61 -13.38
C GLU A 152 8.41 -6.77 -14.24
N ALA A 153 9.29 -6.48 -15.20
CA ALA A 153 9.87 -7.46 -16.13
C ALA A 153 11.08 -8.21 -15.55
N SER A 154 11.68 -7.75 -14.45
CA SER A 154 12.82 -8.44 -13.84
C SER A 154 12.41 -9.74 -13.15
N GLU A 155 13.24 -10.76 -13.31
CA GLU A 155 13.19 -11.99 -12.52
C GLU A 155 13.97 -11.85 -11.20
N SER A 156 13.71 -12.75 -10.26
CA SER A 156 14.36 -12.75 -8.94
C SER A 156 15.89 -12.88 -9.04
N ASP A 157 16.41 -13.62 -10.02
CA ASP A 157 17.86 -13.77 -10.25
C ASP A 157 18.50 -12.49 -10.78
N THR A 158 17.81 -11.77 -11.67
CA THR A 158 18.23 -10.45 -12.17
C THR A 158 18.32 -9.45 -11.03
N ILE A 159 17.29 -9.39 -10.17
CA ILE A 159 17.27 -8.50 -9.01
C ILE A 159 18.34 -8.90 -8.00
N LYS A 160 18.45 -10.19 -7.65
CA LYS A 160 19.47 -10.67 -6.71
C LYS A 160 20.89 -10.28 -7.12
N SER A 161 21.17 -10.31 -8.42
CA SER A 161 22.51 -10.01 -8.95
C SER A 161 22.76 -8.52 -9.11
N ASN A 162 21.71 -7.71 -9.32
CA ASN A 162 21.82 -6.30 -9.73
C ASN A 162 21.07 -5.33 -8.81
N TRP A 163 20.58 -5.75 -7.65
CA TRP A 163 19.84 -4.92 -6.67
C TRP A 163 20.47 -3.54 -6.36
N PRO A 164 21.82 -3.35 -6.37
CA PRO A 164 22.37 -2.04 -6.07
C PRO A 164 22.09 -1.00 -7.16
N LEU A 165 21.72 -1.42 -8.38
CA LEU A 165 21.29 -0.52 -9.45
C LEU A 165 19.83 -0.05 -9.28
N PHE A 166 18.97 -0.87 -8.69
CA PHE A 166 17.57 -0.52 -8.43
C PHE A 166 17.43 0.43 -7.24
N THR A 167 18.31 0.26 -6.25
CA THR A 167 18.19 0.89 -4.94
C THR A 167 18.17 2.44 -4.98
N PRO A 168 19.11 3.14 -5.66
CA PRO A 168 19.10 4.60 -5.70
C PRO A 168 17.85 5.17 -6.35
N VAL A 169 17.32 4.49 -7.37
CA VAL A 169 16.11 4.91 -8.08
C VAL A 169 14.90 4.74 -7.15
N LEU A 170 14.73 3.58 -6.51
CA LEU A 170 13.68 3.36 -5.52
C LEU A 170 13.69 4.42 -4.41
N LEU A 171 14.84 4.68 -3.80
CA LEU A 171 14.96 5.66 -2.72
C LEU A 171 14.63 7.07 -3.21
N ALA A 172 15.09 7.46 -4.39
CA ALA A 172 14.76 8.77 -4.96
C ALA A 172 13.25 8.95 -5.13
N LEU A 173 12.54 7.92 -5.59
CA LEU A 173 11.08 7.97 -5.75
C LEU A 173 10.35 7.98 -4.41
N LEU A 174 10.78 7.16 -3.45
CA LEU A 174 10.16 7.06 -2.11
C LEU A 174 10.34 8.33 -1.28
N GLU A 175 11.46 9.04 -1.48
CA GLU A 175 11.81 10.26 -0.75
C GLU A 175 11.31 11.53 -1.45
N ASP A 176 10.67 11.41 -2.61
CA ASP A 176 10.18 12.55 -3.38
C ASP A 176 9.08 13.32 -2.62
N ARG A 177 9.00 14.63 -2.85
CA ARG A 177 7.99 15.49 -2.20
C ARG A 177 6.65 15.45 -2.88
N GLU A 178 6.65 15.20 -4.19
CA GLU A 178 5.45 15.11 -4.97
C GLU A 178 4.75 13.79 -4.64
N THR A 179 3.51 13.89 -4.19
CA THR A 179 2.72 12.75 -3.72
C THR A 179 2.48 11.74 -4.84
N SER A 180 2.34 12.18 -6.09
CA SER A 180 2.21 11.33 -7.29
C SER A 180 3.45 10.45 -7.53
N VAL A 181 4.65 11.03 -7.41
CA VAL A 181 5.93 10.34 -7.58
C VAL A 181 6.15 9.37 -6.43
N ARG A 182 5.91 9.82 -5.20
CA ARG A 182 6.02 8.98 -4.00
C ARG A 182 5.07 7.78 -4.05
N LYS A 183 3.82 8.00 -4.44
CA LYS A 183 2.83 6.92 -4.68
C LYS A 183 3.36 5.90 -5.69
N SER A 184 3.95 6.38 -6.79
CA SER A 184 4.55 5.50 -7.80
C SER A 184 5.75 4.73 -7.22
N GLY A 185 6.61 5.39 -6.47
CA GLY A 185 7.72 4.75 -5.75
C GLY A 185 7.27 3.62 -4.81
N LEU A 186 6.17 3.82 -4.07
CA LEU A 186 5.59 2.80 -3.20
C LEU A 186 5.07 1.60 -3.99
N LYS A 187 4.31 1.84 -5.07
CA LYS A 187 3.82 0.75 -5.96
C LYS A 187 4.99 -0.06 -6.55
N ILE A 188 6.03 0.63 -7.01
CA ILE A 188 7.22 -0.04 -7.58
C ILE A 188 7.94 -0.83 -6.49
N LEU A 189 8.05 -0.30 -5.27
CA LEU A 189 8.64 -1.02 -4.13
C LEU A 189 7.84 -2.28 -3.79
N ILE A 190 6.50 -2.21 -3.73
CA ILE A 190 5.64 -3.37 -3.48
C ILE A 190 5.87 -4.48 -4.53
N ASN A 191 6.08 -4.12 -5.80
CA ASN A 191 6.40 -5.07 -6.86
C ASN A 191 7.84 -5.59 -6.79
N PHE A 192 8.78 -4.78 -6.31
CA PHE A 192 10.19 -5.12 -6.17
C PHE A 192 10.43 -6.12 -5.04
N LEU A 193 9.80 -5.91 -3.88
CA LEU A 193 10.10 -6.65 -2.66
C LEU A 193 9.94 -8.17 -2.81
N PRO A 194 8.82 -8.72 -3.35
CA PRO A 194 8.64 -10.18 -3.49
C PRO A 194 9.69 -10.87 -4.36
N LYS A 195 10.35 -10.11 -5.25
CA LYS A 195 11.38 -10.60 -6.17
C LYS A 195 12.80 -10.44 -5.61
N CYS A 196 12.96 -9.64 -4.56
CA CYS A 196 14.24 -9.45 -3.88
C CYS A 196 14.39 -10.49 -2.77
N PRO A 197 15.44 -11.33 -2.76
CA PRO A 197 15.64 -12.30 -1.70
C PRO A 197 15.74 -11.64 -0.32
N GLY A 198 15.06 -12.20 0.69
CA GLY A 198 15.11 -11.69 2.07
C GLY A 198 16.53 -11.58 2.63
N THR A 199 17.42 -12.51 2.26
CA THR A 199 18.85 -12.46 2.63
C THR A 199 19.53 -11.20 2.12
N VAL A 200 19.23 -10.76 0.89
CA VAL A 200 19.76 -9.50 0.35
C VAL A 200 19.26 -8.33 1.17
N LEU A 201 17.96 -8.29 1.49
CA LEU A 201 17.37 -7.18 2.25
C LEU A 201 17.97 -7.06 3.67
N ILE A 202 18.21 -8.19 4.33
CA ILE A 202 18.67 -8.27 5.71
C ILE A 202 20.19 -8.11 5.78
N ASP A 203 20.95 -8.94 5.06
CA ASP A 203 22.41 -9.01 5.18
C ASP A 203 23.10 -7.73 4.70
N THR A 204 22.49 -7.04 3.73
CA THR A 204 23.03 -5.78 3.20
C THR A 204 22.54 -4.55 3.95
N GLY A 205 21.54 -4.71 4.84
CA GLY A 205 20.87 -3.62 5.54
C GLY A 205 19.95 -2.77 4.65
N ILE A 206 19.71 -3.15 3.38
CA ILE A 206 18.86 -2.31 2.52
C ILE A 206 17.39 -2.33 2.91
N GLY A 207 16.92 -3.42 3.53
CA GLY A 207 15.56 -3.50 4.06
C GLY A 207 15.26 -2.38 5.06
N THR A 208 16.20 -2.05 5.96
CA THR A 208 16.01 -0.96 6.93
C THR A 208 16.03 0.40 6.25
N VAL A 209 16.85 0.59 5.21
CA VAL A 209 16.86 1.83 4.43
C VAL A 209 15.52 2.07 3.72
N PHE A 210 14.92 1.01 3.15
CA PHE A 210 13.56 1.12 2.58
C PHE A 210 12.52 1.42 3.65
N GLN A 211 12.58 0.77 4.81
CA GLN A 211 11.69 1.09 5.93
C GLN A 211 11.79 2.57 6.32
N GLU A 212 13.01 3.10 6.48
CA GLU A 212 13.25 4.51 6.83
C GLU A 212 12.82 5.50 5.74
N ALA A 213 12.84 5.09 4.48
CA ALA A 213 12.34 5.90 3.37
C ALA A 213 10.80 5.91 3.30
N VAL A 214 10.16 4.77 3.58
CA VAL A 214 8.69 4.63 3.51
C VAL A 214 8.00 5.21 4.74
N PHE A 215 8.53 4.98 5.94
CA PHE A 215 7.85 5.30 7.21
C PHE A 215 7.35 6.75 7.32
N PRO A 216 8.10 7.80 6.90
CA PRO A 216 7.62 9.18 6.93
C PRO A 216 6.35 9.43 6.12
N THR A 217 6.03 8.56 5.15
CA THR A 217 4.80 8.64 4.35
C THR A 217 3.54 8.47 5.22
N LEU A 218 3.64 7.79 6.36
CA LEU A 218 2.52 7.63 7.30
C LEU A 218 2.06 8.96 7.94
N LEU A 219 2.86 10.02 7.80
CA LEU A 219 2.57 11.36 8.30
C LEU A 219 1.96 12.28 7.22
N TYR A 220 1.71 11.80 6.01
CA TYR A 220 1.03 12.54 4.95
C TYR A 220 -0.47 12.56 5.22
N LEU A 221 -0.88 13.38 6.17
CA LEU A 221 -2.25 13.45 6.70
C LEU A 221 -2.99 14.73 6.24
N PRO A 222 -4.34 14.74 6.30
CA PRO A 222 -5.22 15.83 5.85
C PRO A 222 -4.86 17.26 6.28
N SER A 223 -4.16 17.44 7.40
CA SER A 223 -3.71 18.76 7.86
C SER A 223 -2.71 19.44 6.91
N LEU A 224 -1.98 18.67 6.10
CA LEU A 224 -0.96 19.16 5.17
C LEU A 224 -1.09 18.57 3.76
N THR A 225 -1.76 17.43 3.61
CA THR A 225 -1.93 16.69 2.35
C THR A 225 -3.41 16.44 2.12
N PRO A 226 -4.01 16.73 0.96
CA PRO A 226 -5.44 16.47 0.73
C PRO A 226 -5.85 15.03 1.06
N GLU A 227 -7.04 14.82 1.63
CA GLU A 227 -7.50 13.50 2.11
C GLU A 227 -7.37 12.39 1.06
N ALA A 228 -7.78 12.66 -0.19
CA ALA A 228 -7.67 11.69 -1.28
C ALA A 228 -6.21 11.30 -1.58
N GLU A 229 -5.27 12.24 -1.48
CA GLU A 229 -3.84 11.98 -1.65
C GLU A 229 -3.26 11.22 -0.45
N SER A 230 -3.68 11.57 0.77
CA SER A 230 -3.33 10.85 1.99
C SER A 230 -3.74 9.38 1.90
N VAL A 231 -4.99 9.07 1.55
CA VAL A 231 -5.48 7.69 1.38
C VAL A 231 -4.66 6.96 0.31
N ALA A 232 -4.37 7.62 -0.81
CA ALA A 232 -3.61 7.03 -1.92
C ALA A 232 -2.13 6.73 -1.57
N LEU A 233 -1.59 7.36 -0.53
CA LEU A 233 -0.24 7.13 -0.02
C LEU A 233 -0.21 6.15 1.16
N LEU A 234 -1.15 6.26 2.11
CA LEU A 234 -1.16 5.47 3.33
C LEU A 234 -1.34 3.97 3.05
N ARG A 235 -2.30 3.59 2.19
CA ARG A 235 -2.54 2.18 1.85
C ARG A 235 -1.26 1.47 1.36
N PRO A 236 -0.61 1.93 0.28
CA PRO A 236 0.61 1.27 -0.19
C PRO A 236 1.80 1.45 0.75
N ALA A 237 1.84 2.49 1.60
CA ALA A 237 2.89 2.63 2.62
C ALA A 237 2.78 1.55 3.72
N TYR A 238 1.58 1.30 4.24
CA TYR A 238 1.35 0.21 5.20
C TYR A 238 1.66 -1.16 4.59
N GLU A 239 1.21 -1.39 3.35
CA GLU A 239 1.49 -2.63 2.61
C GLU A 239 2.99 -2.88 2.46
N ALA A 240 3.75 -1.90 1.96
CA ALA A 240 5.20 -2.03 1.79
C ALA A 240 5.93 -2.31 3.11
N LEU A 241 5.55 -1.62 4.20
CA LEU A 241 6.14 -1.84 5.53
C LEU A 241 5.80 -3.22 6.09
N LEU A 242 4.59 -3.71 5.86
CA LEU A 242 4.18 -5.07 6.24
C LEU A 242 4.91 -6.14 5.45
N ILE A 243 5.12 -5.94 4.13
CA ILE A 243 5.95 -6.85 3.31
C ILE A 243 7.38 -6.88 3.84
N LEU A 244 7.98 -5.71 4.09
CA LEU A 244 9.33 -5.60 4.65
C LEU A 244 9.46 -6.30 6.01
N ALA A 245 8.47 -6.15 6.90
CA ALA A 245 8.45 -6.84 8.19
C ALA A 245 8.26 -8.36 8.05
N LYS A 246 7.52 -8.84 7.05
CA LYS A 246 7.31 -10.28 6.80
C LYS A 246 8.52 -10.96 6.13
N MET A 247 9.42 -10.20 5.51
CA MET A 247 10.63 -10.73 4.87
C MET A 247 11.74 -11.12 5.85
N GLU A 248 11.57 -10.77 7.12
CA GLU A 248 12.48 -11.21 8.16
C GLU A 248 12.38 -12.73 8.39
N HIS A 249 13.51 -13.43 8.30
CA HIS A 249 13.59 -14.90 8.23
C HIS A 249 12.86 -15.65 9.34
N GLU A 250 12.80 -15.06 10.54
CA GLU A 250 12.19 -15.65 11.72
C GLU A 250 10.93 -14.85 12.08
N PRO A 251 9.72 -15.45 12.02
CA PRO A 251 8.49 -14.77 12.44
C PRO A 251 8.53 -14.25 13.88
N GLN A 252 9.35 -14.88 14.74
CA GLN A 252 9.56 -14.49 16.14
C GLN A 252 10.77 -13.56 16.35
N ALA A 253 11.43 -13.12 15.28
CA ALA A 253 12.55 -12.17 15.37
C ALA A 253 12.14 -10.95 16.20
N GLU A 254 13.03 -10.51 17.09
CA GLU A 254 12.78 -9.34 17.92
C GLU A 254 12.70 -8.06 17.09
N SER A 255 13.52 -7.96 16.03
CA SER A 255 13.53 -6.86 15.06
C SER A 255 12.18 -6.72 14.34
N ARG A 256 11.64 -7.82 13.81
CA ARG A 256 10.31 -7.87 13.19
C ARG A 256 9.23 -7.36 14.13
N ARG A 257 9.25 -7.86 15.37
CA ARG A 257 8.30 -7.44 16.40
C ARG A 257 8.42 -5.95 16.71
N LYS A 258 9.65 -5.43 16.87
CA LYS A 258 9.90 -4.00 17.09
C LYS A 258 9.40 -3.14 15.92
N GLN A 259 9.58 -3.58 14.69
CA GLN A 259 9.09 -2.88 13.49
C GLN A 259 7.56 -2.82 13.47
N LEU A 260 6.88 -3.95 13.72
CA LEU A 260 5.42 -4.01 13.76
C LEU A 260 4.84 -3.22 14.95
N ASP A 261 5.51 -3.24 16.10
CA ASP A 261 5.16 -2.41 17.25
C ASP A 261 5.25 -0.92 16.93
N LYS A 262 6.33 -0.53 16.24
CA LYS A 262 6.52 0.84 15.76
C LYS A 262 5.41 1.22 14.77
N LEU A 263 5.02 0.30 13.89
CA LEU A 263 3.96 0.54 12.91
C LEU A 263 2.59 0.78 13.59
N LEU A 264 2.27 0.06 14.67
CA LEU A 264 1.08 0.37 15.48
C LEU A 264 1.21 1.71 16.21
N ARG A 265 2.31 1.94 16.92
CA ARG A 265 2.45 3.12 17.80
C ARG A 265 2.62 4.41 17.03
N ASP A 266 3.61 4.44 16.16
CA ASP A 266 4.07 5.65 15.48
C ASP A 266 3.43 5.78 14.09
N GLY A 267 2.79 4.71 13.59
CA GLY A 267 1.96 4.73 12.38
C GLY A 267 0.49 4.89 12.71
N VAL A 268 -0.16 3.80 13.14
CA VAL A 268 -1.62 3.76 13.31
C VAL A 268 -2.11 4.71 14.39
N PHE A 269 -1.62 4.59 15.63
CA PHE A 269 -2.14 5.38 16.75
C PHE A 269 -1.83 6.87 16.58
N ALA A 270 -0.62 7.20 16.12
CA ALA A 270 -0.25 8.57 15.79
C ALA A 270 -1.14 9.16 14.68
N ALA A 271 -1.34 8.42 13.58
CA ALA A 271 -2.21 8.88 12.49
C ALA A 271 -3.66 9.03 12.94
N TYR A 272 -4.19 8.07 13.73
CA TYR A 272 -5.55 8.15 14.26
C TYR A 272 -5.72 9.39 15.16
N HIS A 273 -4.75 9.69 16.01
CA HIS A 273 -4.79 10.88 16.86
C HIS A 273 -4.88 12.19 16.07
N HIS A 274 -4.26 12.25 14.90
CA HIS A 274 -4.23 13.45 14.07
C HIS A 274 -5.32 13.52 13.00
N ALA A 275 -5.94 12.38 12.64
CA ALA A 275 -6.84 12.27 11.50
C ALA A 275 -8.10 11.43 11.78
N SER A 276 -8.51 11.30 13.05
CA SER A 276 -9.73 10.58 13.43
C SER A 276 -11.00 11.16 12.82
N ASP A 277 -10.99 12.46 12.48
CA ASP A 277 -12.13 13.14 11.87
C ASP A 277 -12.29 12.83 10.36
N TYR A 278 -11.33 12.13 9.76
CA TYR A 278 -11.32 11.80 8.33
C TYR A 278 -11.63 10.32 8.14
N ILE A 279 -12.89 10.03 7.83
CA ILE A 279 -13.41 8.65 7.86
C ILE A 279 -12.72 7.71 6.87
N HIS A 280 -12.26 8.21 5.71
CA HIS A 280 -11.50 7.40 4.76
C HIS A 280 -10.10 7.08 5.26
N ILE A 281 -9.50 7.96 6.07
CA ILE A 281 -8.23 7.68 6.75
C ILE A 281 -8.47 6.64 7.84
N VAL A 282 -9.52 6.80 8.65
CA VAL A 282 -9.90 5.82 9.68
C VAL A 282 -10.09 4.43 9.09
N GLU A 283 -10.75 4.31 7.95
CA GLU A 283 -10.88 3.03 7.22
C GLU A 283 -9.51 2.40 6.93
N VAL A 284 -8.57 3.15 6.34
CA VAL A 284 -7.21 2.69 6.07
C VAL A 284 -6.49 2.25 7.35
N LEU A 285 -6.66 2.99 8.43
CA LEU A 285 -6.03 2.67 9.71
C LEU A 285 -6.59 1.41 10.34
N MET A 286 -7.89 1.14 10.19
CA MET A 286 -8.52 -0.10 10.69
C MET A 286 -8.07 -1.32 9.88
N ASP A 287 -8.01 -1.21 8.55
CA ASP A 287 -7.45 -2.25 7.68
C ASP A 287 -5.99 -2.57 8.09
N ALA A 288 -5.15 -1.54 8.22
CA ALA A 288 -3.76 -1.69 8.64
C ALA A 288 -3.66 -2.30 10.05
N THR A 289 -4.52 -1.89 10.99
CA THR A 289 -4.58 -2.44 12.35
C THR A 289 -4.83 -3.95 12.34
N ALA A 290 -5.80 -4.42 11.55
CA ALA A 290 -6.10 -5.83 11.41
C ALA A 290 -4.87 -6.61 10.91
N GLU A 291 -4.22 -6.13 9.84
CA GLU A 291 -3.05 -6.78 9.27
C GLU A 291 -1.85 -6.81 10.22
N ILE A 292 -1.61 -5.72 10.95
CA ILE A 292 -0.49 -5.66 11.90
C ILE A 292 -0.73 -6.56 13.10
N ILE A 293 -1.97 -6.64 13.62
CA ILE A 293 -2.34 -7.57 14.69
C ILE A 293 -2.08 -9.01 14.24
N ASN A 294 -2.50 -9.37 13.02
CA ASN A 294 -2.25 -10.71 12.47
C ASN A 294 -0.75 -11.01 12.34
N ALA A 295 0.05 -10.00 11.96
CA ALA A 295 1.49 -10.16 11.85
C ALA A 295 2.21 -10.28 13.21
N LEU A 296 1.72 -9.58 14.24
CA LEU A 296 2.22 -9.63 15.62
C LEU A 296 1.71 -10.85 16.41
N SER A 297 0.56 -11.40 16.03
CA SER A 297 -0.14 -12.44 16.77
C SER A 297 -0.30 -12.04 18.25
N ILE A 298 -0.07 -12.96 19.19
CA ILE A 298 -0.17 -12.73 20.65
C ILE A 298 0.65 -11.53 21.18
N TYR A 299 1.71 -11.12 20.48
CA TYR A 299 2.51 -9.96 20.91
C TYR A 299 1.75 -8.63 20.79
N SER A 300 0.64 -8.60 20.03
CA SER A 300 -0.26 -7.44 19.96
C SER A 300 -1.01 -7.18 21.27
N ALA A 301 -1.09 -8.17 22.18
CA ALA A 301 -1.85 -8.06 23.43
C ALA A 301 -1.39 -6.90 24.35
N LYS A 302 -0.14 -6.45 24.25
CA LYS A 302 0.37 -5.29 25.01
C LYS A 302 -0.23 -3.95 24.54
N HIS A 303 -0.79 -3.90 23.34
CA HIS A 303 -1.47 -2.72 22.78
C HIS A 303 -2.99 -2.85 22.85
N LEU A 304 -3.51 -3.93 23.45
CA LEU A 304 -4.93 -4.27 23.44
C LEU A 304 -5.83 -3.13 23.93
N GLN A 305 -5.39 -2.37 24.95
CA GLN A 305 -6.16 -1.20 25.43
C GLN A 305 -6.29 -0.11 24.35
N SER A 306 -5.19 0.24 23.68
CA SER A 306 -5.17 1.25 22.63
C SER A 306 -5.97 0.79 21.41
N ILE A 307 -5.81 -0.48 21.01
CA ILE A 307 -6.53 -1.10 19.90
C ILE A 307 -8.04 -1.09 20.15
N THR A 308 -8.49 -1.59 21.31
CA THR A 308 -9.92 -1.63 21.64
C THR A 308 -10.52 -0.23 21.73
N SER A 309 -9.77 0.75 22.26
CA SER A 309 -10.22 2.13 22.34
C SER A 309 -10.52 2.75 20.97
N ILE A 310 -9.59 2.64 20.00
CA ILE A 310 -9.82 3.19 18.66
C ILE A 310 -10.92 2.44 17.90
N ILE A 311 -10.99 1.11 18.05
CA ILE A 311 -12.05 0.31 17.42
C ILE A 311 -13.42 0.68 17.99
N SER A 312 -13.53 0.80 19.31
CA SER A 312 -14.74 1.22 20.00
C SER A 312 -15.23 2.58 19.50
N SER A 313 -14.32 3.55 19.39
CA SER A 313 -14.63 4.89 18.88
C SER A 313 -15.27 4.88 17.49
N VAL A 314 -14.87 3.95 16.61
CA VAL A 314 -15.42 3.84 15.24
C VAL A 314 -16.74 3.07 15.24
N MET A 315 -16.79 1.93 15.93
CA MET A 315 -17.94 1.01 15.88
C MET A 315 -19.14 1.50 16.69
N THR A 316 -18.92 2.32 17.71
CA THR A 316 -19.99 2.81 18.60
C THR A 316 -20.49 4.21 18.24
N ASP A 317 -19.94 4.84 17.18
CA ASP A 317 -20.42 6.12 16.68
C ASP A 317 -21.90 6.02 16.27
N PRO A 318 -22.80 6.86 16.81
CA PRO A 318 -24.21 6.91 16.42
C PRO A 318 -24.43 7.11 14.92
N PHE A 319 -23.47 7.72 14.23
CA PHE A 319 -23.51 7.97 12.78
C PHE A 319 -22.67 6.99 11.97
N ALA A 320 -22.18 5.91 12.58
CA ALA A 320 -21.30 4.94 11.91
C ALA A 320 -21.89 4.42 10.59
N ALA A 321 -23.22 4.24 10.51
CA ALA A 321 -23.92 3.81 9.30
C ALA A 321 -23.72 4.72 8.07
N ALA A 322 -23.25 5.97 8.26
CA ALA A 322 -22.91 6.86 7.16
C ALA A 322 -21.69 6.40 6.35
N HIS A 323 -20.80 5.58 6.94
CA HIS A 323 -19.62 5.05 6.26
C HIS A 323 -19.36 3.58 6.64
N GLY A 324 -20.18 2.70 6.07
CA GLY A 324 -20.07 1.25 6.28
C GLY A 324 -18.68 0.62 6.05
N PRO A 325 -17.86 1.06 5.08
CA PRO A 325 -16.53 0.48 4.86
C PRO A 325 -15.60 0.60 6.08
N ALA A 326 -15.59 1.73 6.79
CA ALA A 326 -14.79 1.87 8.01
C ALA A 326 -15.30 0.98 9.15
N ILE A 327 -16.63 0.81 9.27
CA ILE A 327 -17.19 -0.13 10.25
C ILE A 327 -16.73 -1.54 9.94
N LEU A 328 -16.82 -1.97 8.69
CA LEU A 328 -16.40 -3.30 8.28
C LEU A 328 -14.92 -3.53 8.56
N ALA A 329 -14.06 -2.55 8.24
CA ALA A 329 -12.64 -2.59 8.56
C ALA A 329 -12.40 -2.68 10.08
N ALA A 330 -13.14 -1.91 10.89
CA ALA A 330 -13.06 -1.97 12.35
C ALA A 330 -13.53 -3.32 12.92
N CYS A 331 -14.58 -3.93 12.35
CA CYS A 331 -15.03 -5.28 12.73
C CYS A 331 -13.94 -6.33 12.44
N LYS A 332 -13.29 -6.26 11.28
CA LYS A 332 -12.17 -7.15 10.94
C LYS A 332 -10.96 -6.97 11.86
N ALA A 333 -10.67 -5.73 12.24
CA ALA A 333 -9.65 -5.41 13.24
C ALA A 333 -10.01 -5.98 14.61
N LEU A 334 -11.27 -5.87 15.04
CA LEU A 334 -11.77 -6.43 16.29
C LEU A 334 -11.69 -7.96 16.29
N ASN A 335 -12.07 -8.60 15.18
CA ASN A 335 -11.97 -10.05 15.04
C ASN A 335 -10.54 -10.55 15.10
N SER A 336 -9.61 -9.82 14.44
CA SER A 336 -8.18 -10.11 14.54
C SER A 336 -7.67 -9.91 15.97
N CYS A 337 -8.13 -8.87 16.65
CA CYS A 337 -7.80 -8.59 18.04
C CYS A 337 -8.26 -9.72 18.99
N VAL A 338 -9.53 -10.14 18.91
CA VAL A 338 -10.08 -11.22 19.74
C VAL A 338 -9.36 -12.54 19.44
N ARG A 339 -9.17 -12.87 18.16
CA ARG A 339 -8.51 -14.12 17.74
C ARG A 339 -7.07 -14.20 18.19
N GLU A 340 -6.26 -13.16 18.00
CA GLU A 340 -4.83 -13.21 18.30
C GLU A 340 -4.53 -12.97 19.79
N CYS A 341 -5.38 -12.19 20.48
CA CYS A 341 -5.19 -11.82 21.89
C CYS A 341 -6.06 -12.60 22.87
N TRP A 342 -6.78 -13.65 22.44
CA TRP A 342 -7.67 -14.43 23.29
C TRP A 342 -7.07 -14.88 24.65
N PRO A 343 -5.77 -15.26 24.77
CA PRO A 343 -5.20 -15.66 26.06
C PRO A 343 -5.14 -14.52 27.08
N ARG A 344 -5.22 -13.26 26.62
CA ARG A 344 -5.16 -12.04 27.43
C ARG A 344 -6.49 -11.28 27.48
N MET A 345 -7.52 -11.80 26.83
CA MET A 345 -8.88 -11.25 26.92
C MET A 345 -9.45 -11.56 28.31
N THR A 346 -9.37 -10.66 29.28
CA THR A 346 -9.98 -10.85 30.62
C THR A 346 -11.50 -10.78 30.55
N GLU A 347 -12.22 -11.15 31.61
CA GLU A 347 -13.68 -11.00 31.68
C GLU A 347 -14.12 -9.55 31.39
N GLU A 348 -13.51 -8.58 32.07
CA GLU A 348 -13.75 -7.15 31.84
C GLU A 348 -13.56 -6.72 30.38
N ARG A 349 -12.56 -7.28 29.69
CA ARG A 349 -12.28 -6.98 28.28
C ARG A 349 -13.26 -7.70 27.36
N SER A 350 -13.64 -8.93 27.67
CA SER A 350 -14.71 -9.62 26.94
C SER A 350 -16.02 -8.82 27.04
N ASP A 351 -16.36 -8.29 28.22
CA ASP A 351 -17.53 -7.45 28.42
C ASP A 351 -17.45 -6.14 27.66
N GLU A 352 -16.27 -5.50 27.62
CA GLU A 352 -16.03 -4.32 26.79
C GLU A 352 -16.29 -4.63 25.30
N VAL A 353 -15.72 -5.72 24.77
CA VAL A 353 -15.95 -6.13 23.38
C VAL A 353 -17.42 -6.45 23.12
N MET A 354 -18.11 -7.11 24.07
CA MET A 354 -19.56 -7.36 23.96
C MET A 354 -20.35 -6.06 23.85
N ARG A 355 -20.06 -5.05 24.68
CA ARG A 355 -20.71 -3.74 24.58
C ARG A 355 -20.46 -3.06 23.23
N ILE A 356 -19.24 -3.16 22.70
CA ILE A 356 -18.89 -2.60 21.39
C ILE A 356 -19.74 -3.23 20.28
N ILE A 357 -19.81 -4.57 20.21
CA ILE A 357 -20.57 -5.25 19.14
C ILE A 357 -22.07 -5.04 19.28
N ILE A 358 -22.61 -4.96 20.50
CA ILE A 358 -24.02 -4.65 20.76
C ILE A 358 -24.32 -3.25 20.25
N MET A 359 -23.53 -2.25 20.65
CA MET A 359 -23.78 -0.86 20.25
C MET A 359 -23.67 -0.69 18.73
N CYS A 360 -22.66 -1.31 18.11
CA CYS A 360 -22.51 -1.32 16.66
C CYS A 360 -23.74 -1.93 15.96
N TRP A 361 -24.20 -3.09 16.44
CA TRP A 361 -25.40 -3.75 15.93
C TRP A 361 -26.64 -2.85 16.03
N LEU A 362 -26.84 -2.20 17.18
CA LEU A 362 -27.95 -1.28 17.37
C LEU A 362 -27.87 -0.09 16.41
N ASN A 363 -26.69 0.51 16.26
CA ASN A 363 -26.49 1.67 15.38
C ASN A 363 -26.77 1.35 13.91
N ILE A 364 -26.31 0.19 13.39
CA ILE A 364 -26.56 -0.19 11.99
C ILE A 364 -28.02 -0.58 11.73
N HIS A 365 -28.76 -1.00 12.76
CA HIS A 365 -30.18 -1.37 12.67
C HIS A 365 -31.15 -0.25 13.13
N ALA A 366 -30.66 0.86 13.68
CA ALA A 366 -31.47 2.00 14.15
C ALA A 366 -32.11 2.83 13.03
N ALA A 367 -31.86 2.50 11.76
CA ALA A 367 -32.27 3.26 10.58
C ALA A 367 -33.79 3.28 10.34
N LYS A 368 -34.53 4.06 11.14
CA LYS A 368 -35.87 4.55 10.77
C LYS A 368 -35.82 5.92 10.09
N THR A 369 -34.74 6.70 10.24
CA THR A 369 -34.61 8.07 9.72
C THR A 369 -33.19 8.48 9.28
N GLY A 370 -32.20 7.57 9.30
CA GLY A 370 -30.78 7.86 8.97
C GLY A 370 -30.32 7.29 7.62
N PRO A 371 -29.06 7.54 7.23
CA PRO A 371 -28.46 6.90 6.05
C PRO A 371 -28.49 5.37 6.22
N ARG A 372 -29.04 4.69 5.21
CA ARG A 372 -29.15 3.22 5.20
C ARG A 372 -27.95 2.63 4.49
N LEU A 373 -27.33 1.63 5.09
CA LEU A 373 -26.26 0.84 4.47
C LEU A 373 -26.82 0.05 3.28
N ALA A 374 -25.97 -0.20 2.28
CA ALA A 374 -26.29 -1.18 1.25
C ALA A 374 -26.47 -2.56 1.91
N ASP A 375 -27.47 -3.33 1.46
CA ASP A 375 -27.88 -4.56 2.14
C ASP A 375 -26.71 -5.59 2.21
N ASP A 376 -25.88 -5.68 1.17
CA ASP A 376 -24.69 -6.54 1.11
C ASP A 376 -23.61 -6.15 2.14
N LEU A 377 -23.38 -4.86 2.32
CA LEU A 377 -22.43 -4.33 3.28
C LEU A 377 -22.96 -4.51 4.71
N GLN A 378 -24.25 -4.29 4.92
CA GLN A 378 -24.90 -4.53 6.21
C GLN A 378 -24.81 -6.00 6.61
N ASP A 379 -25.06 -6.92 5.68
CA ASP A 379 -24.93 -8.36 5.90
C ASP A 379 -23.48 -8.76 6.22
N SER A 380 -22.51 -8.16 5.53
CA SER A 380 -21.08 -8.37 5.79
C SER A 380 -20.69 -7.93 7.20
N ILE A 381 -21.13 -6.73 7.63
CA ILE A 381 -20.90 -6.23 8.98
C ILE A 381 -21.57 -7.13 10.01
N ALA A 382 -22.84 -7.49 9.79
CA ALA A 382 -23.58 -8.37 10.68
C ALA A 382 -22.91 -9.75 10.83
N SER A 383 -22.33 -10.29 9.74
CA SER A 383 -21.56 -11.53 9.77
C SER A 383 -20.31 -11.41 10.63
N GLU A 384 -19.52 -10.33 10.48
CA GLU A 384 -18.32 -10.12 11.28
C GLU A 384 -18.65 -9.93 12.77
N LEU A 385 -19.73 -9.23 13.11
CA LEU A 385 -20.19 -9.05 14.50
C LEU A 385 -20.64 -10.37 15.15
N LYS A 386 -21.38 -11.20 14.40
CA LYS A 386 -21.74 -12.55 14.85
C LYS A 386 -20.50 -13.39 15.09
N HIS A 387 -19.53 -13.34 14.18
CA HIS A 387 -18.26 -14.04 14.35
C HIS A 387 -17.51 -13.59 15.62
N THR A 388 -17.49 -12.29 15.93
CA THR A 388 -16.95 -11.79 17.20
C THR A 388 -17.65 -12.42 18.40
N SER A 389 -18.99 -12.45 18.38
CA SER A 389 -19.79 -13.01 19.48
C SER A 389 -19.49 -14.50 19.72
N GLU A 390 -19.37 -15.29 18.65
CA GLU A 390 -19.07 -16.72 18.70
C GLU A 390 -17.68 -16.98 19.28
N MET A 391 -16.69 -16.17 18.89
CA MET A 391 -15.34 -16.25 19.47
C MET A 391 -15.36 -15.95 20.96
N LEU A 392 -16.07 -14.90 21.40
CA LEU A 392 -16.19 -14.57 22.82
C LEU A 392 -16.90 -15.67 23.61
N TYR A 393 -17.96 -16.25 23.05
CA TYR A 393 -18.64 -17.41 23.65
C TYR A 393 -17.70 -18.60 23.81
N ALA A 394 -16.93 -18.94 22.76
CA ALA A 394 -15.96 -20.03 22.81
C ALA A 394 -14.88 -19.78 23.87
N ILE A 395 -14.38 -18.54 23.99
CA ILE A 395 -13.38 -18.14 25.01
C ILE A 395 -13.97 -18.30 26.42
N ASN A 396 -15.19 -17.81 26.65
CA ASN A 396 -15.84 -17.89 27.95
C ASN A 396 -16.15 -19.35 28.34
N LYS A 397 -16.67 -20.15 27.40
CA LYS A 397 -16.92 -21.58 27.60
C LYS A 397 -15.64 -22.35 27.94
N ALA A 398 -14.54 -22.08 27.24
CA ALA A 398 -13.24 -22.70 27.53
C ALA A 398 -12.71 -22.37 28.94
N ARG A 399 -13.19 -21.29 29.55
CA ARG A 399 -12.84 -20.86 30.90
C ARG A 399 -13.88 -21.21 31.96
N ASN A 400 -14.93 -21.95 31.59
CA ASN A 400 -16.07 -22.25 32.46
C ASN A 400 -16.77 -21.00 33.00
N LEU A 401 -16.73 -19.89 32.24
CA LEU A 401 -17.47 -18.68 32.56
C LEU A 401 -18.87 -18.78 31.96
N SER A 402 -19.88 -18.47 32.77
CA SER A 402 -21.27 -18.41 32.31
C SER A 402 -21.52 -17.12 31.54
N THR A 403 -22.51 -17.12 30.66
CA THR A 403 -22.97 -15.88 30.00
C THR A 403 -23.46 -14.89 31.07
N PRO A 404 -23.07 -13.60 31.01
CA PRO A 404 -23.51 -12.62 31.99
C PRO A 404 -25.05 -12.53 32.04
N PRO A 405 -25.68 -12.55 33.23
CA PRO A 405 -27.15 -12.48 33.34
C PRO A 405 -27.72 -11.18 32.78
N GLU A 406 -26.97 -10.07 32.90
CA GLU A 406 -27.34 -8.77 32.33
C GLU A 406 -27.48 -8.83 30.81
N LEU A 407 -26.64 -9.61 30.13
CA LEU A 407 -26.71 -9.80 28.68
C LEU A 407 -27.98 -10.54 28.28
N LEU A 408 -28.37 -11.57 29.06
CA LEU A 408 -29.60 -12.32 28.82
C LEU A 408 -30.84 -11.42 28.99
N GLU A 409 -30.87 -10.58 30.02
CA GLU A 409 -31.95 -9.59 30.20
C GLU A 409 -32.04 -8.60 29.04
N ILE A 410 -30.90 -8.15 28.52
CA ILE A 410 -30.85 -7.22 27.37
C ILE A 410 -31.38 -7.91 26.11
N ILE A 411 -31.00 -9.16 25.85
CA ILE A 411 -31.48 -9.95 24.70
C ILE A 411 -33.01 -10.20 24.80
N GLU A 412 -33.54 -10.42 26.00
CA GLU A 412 -34.99 -10.55 26.21
C GLU A 412 -35.76 -9.26 25.89
N LYS A 413 -35.21 -8.12 26.31
CA LYS A 413 -35.79 -6.78 26.07
C LYS A 413 -35.67 -6.36 24.60
N GLU A 414 -34.57 -6.70 23.94
CA GLU A 414 -34.26 -6.30 22.57
C GLU A 414 -34.21 -7.49 21.61
N ARG A 415 -35.36 -7.82 20.99
CA ARG A 415 -35.49 -8.96 20.08
C ARG A 415 -34.51 -8.96 18.90
N GLN A 416 -34.05 -7.79 18.47
CA GLN A 416 -33.06 -7.64 17.40
C GLN A 416 -31.67 -8.18 17.76
N LEU A 417 -31.33 -8.28 19.05
CA LEU A 417 -30.05 -8.82 19.51
C LEU A 417 -30.00 -10.35 19.49
N LYS A 418 -31.15 -11.03 19.35
CA LYS A 418 -31.20 -12.50 19.26
C LYS A 418 -30.40 -13.05 18.09
N SER A 419 -30.41 -12.35 16.95
CA SER A 419 -29.63 -12.76 15.78
C SER A 419 -28.13 -12.53 15.94
N LEU A 420 -27.72 -11.63 16.83
CA LEU A 420 -26.31 -11.40 17.15
C LEU A 420 -25.77 -12.50 18.07
N PHE A 421 -26.61 -13.04 18.96
CA PHE A 421 -26.22 -14.04 19.96
C PHE A 421 -26.99 -15.37 19.78
N PRO A 422 -26.74 -16.15 18.73
CA PRO A 422 -27.52 -17.36 18.43
C PRO A 422 -27.43 -18.44 19.51
N TYR A 423 -26.34 -18.45 20.29
CA TYR A 423 -26.10 -19.40 21.39
C TYR A 423 -26.81 -19.01 22.71
N ALA A 424 -27.42 -17.83 22.77
CA ALA A 424 -28.15 -17.37 23.97
C ALA A 424 -29.64 -17.80 23.96
N ASP A 425 -30.11 -18.46 22.90
CA ASP A 425 -31.46 -19.02 22.87
C ASP A 425 -31.47 -20.39 23.59
N PRO A 426 -32.21 -20.53 24.71
CA PRO A 426 -32.31 -21.80 25.44
C PRO A 426 -32.96 -22.94 24.62
N GLN A 427 -33.47 -22.68 23.41
CA GLN A 427 -33.96 -23.72 22.48
C GLN A 427 -32.93 -24.22 21.46
N ALA A 428 -31.71 -23.66 21.42
CA ALA A 428 -30.62 -24.14 20.58
C ALA A 428 -29.72 -25.10 21.38
N SER A 429 -30.18 -26.33 21.59
CA SER A 429 -29.40 -27.45 22.14
C SER A 429 -29.56 -28.69 21.30
#